data_AF-A0A2S8S5Y0-F1
#
_entry.id   AF-A0A2S8S5Y0-F1
#
_cell.length_a   1.000
_cell.length_b   1.000
_cell.length_c   1.000
_cell.angle_alpha   90.00
_cell.angle_beta   90.00
_cell.angle_gamma   90.00
#
_symmetry.space_group_name_H-M   'P 1'
#
loop_
_entity.id
_entity.type
_entity.pdbx_description
1 polymer ?
#
loop_
_entity_poly.entity_id
_entity_poly.type
_entity_poly.pdbx_seq_one_letter_code
_entity_poly.pdbx_strand_id
1 'polypeptide(L)'
;MTAELAMDILARLQDAAPVDLDRMLDAPGAATQGATLVTVDPIALSPALWSHAEDWACLGIRVTTPLPDVTSLARRLAATALERGIFPVILTTLDQSGFERFGFRVERLTEAGRAGEEAELAGFWNFALILDADDLMLMG
;
A
#
# COMPACT_ATOMS: atom_id res chain seq x y z
N MET A 1 15.29 -1.46 12.49
CA MET A 1 14.25 -0.44 12.73
C MET A 1 14.55 0.26 14.06
N THR A 2 14.83 1.56 14.06
CA THR A 2 15.16 2.31 15.29
C THR A 2 13.88 2.74 16.01
N ALA A 3 13.95 2.91 17.33
CA ALA A 3 12.82 3.33 18.16
C ALA A 3 12.22 4.68 17.71
N GLU A 4 13.05 5.54 17.11
CA GLU A 4 12.65 6.85 16.58
C GLU A 4 11.74 6.72 15.35
N LEU A 5 12.02 5.78 14.44
CA LEU A 5 11.18 5.55 13.27
C LEU A 5 9.80 4.98 13.65
N ALA A 6 9.76 4.07 14.64
CA ALA A 6 8.50 3.53 15.15
C ALA A 6 7.63 4.62 15.80
N MET A 7 8.26 5.60 16.45
CA MET A 7 7.54 6.70 17.09
C MET A 7 7.05 7.74 16.10
N ASP A 8 7.80 7.95 15.02
CA ASP A 8 7.37 8.80 13.91
C ASP A 8 6.15 8.22 13.16
N ILE A 9 6.05 6.89 13.07
CA ILE A 9 4.87 6.19 12.51
C ILE A 9 3.67 6.31 13.46
N LEU A 10 3.86 6.07 14.77
CA LEU A 10 2.78 6.19 15.75
C LEU A 10 2.25 7.62 15.87
N ALA A 11 3.12 8.63 15.72
CA ALA A 11 2.72 10.04 15.72
C ALA A 11 1.85 10.44 14.51
N ARG A 12 1.92 9.70 13.40
CA ARG A 12 1.10 9.90 12.19
C ARG A 12 -0.28 9.26 12.27
N LEU A 13 -0.54 8.40 13.26
CA LEU A 13 -1.86 7.82 13.55
C LEU A 13 -2.77 8.84 14.26
N GLN A 14 -2.97 10.02 13.67
CA GLN A 14 -3.95 10.98 14.15
C GLN A 14 -5.25 10.86 13.37
N ASP A 15 -6.37 11.22 14.01
CA ASP A 15 -7.74 11.17 13.48
C ASP A 15 -8.00 12.19 12.34
N ALA A 16 -6.94 12.72 11.74
CA ALA A 16 -7.03 13.63 10.61
C ALA A 16 -7.33 12.83 9.34
N ALA A 17 -8.46 13.14 8.71
CA ALA A 17 -8.81 12.58 7.41
C ALA A 17 -7.69 12.85 6.39
N PRO A 18 -7.46 11.94 5.42
CA PRO A 18 -6.51 12.17 4.34
C PRO A 18 -6.77 13.53 3.68
N VAL A 19 -5.70 14.31 3.51
CA VAL A 19 -5.80 15.58 2.80
C VAL A 19 -6.06 15.27 1.33
N ASP A 20 -7.22 15.71 0.85
CA ASP A 20 -7.58 15.67 -0.57
C ASP A 20 -6.69 16.64 -1.35
N LEU A 21 -5.64 16.09 -1.98
CA LEU A 21 -4.69 16.84 -2.80
C LEU A 21 -5.31 17.32 -4.11
N ASP A 22 -6.31 16.63 -4.64
CA ASP A 22 -6.99 17.03 -5.88
C ASP A 22 -7.72 18.36 -5.65
N ARG A 23 -8.37 18.50 -4.49
CA ARG A 23 -8.98 19.77 -4.06
C ARG A 23 -7.97 20.90 -3.86
N MET A 24 -6.71 20.58 -3.56
CA MET A 24 -5.62 21.57 -3.46
C MET A 24 -5.05 21.95 -4.84
N LEU A 25 -5.10 21.04 -5.80
CA LEU A 25 -4.65 21.25 -7.18
C LEU A 25 -5.69 22.00 -8.03
N ASP A 26 -6.96 22.00 -7.63
CA ASP A 26 -8.05 22.78 -8.24
C ASP A 26 -7.94 24.31 -8.01
N ALA A 27 -6.86 24.81 -7.41
CA ALA A 27 -6.57 26.24 -7.37
C ALA A 27 -6.44 26.77 -8.82
N PRO A 28 -7.29 27.72 -9.27
CA PRO A 28 -7.33 28.13 -10.66
C PRO A 28 -6.07 28.94 -11.00
N GLY A 29 -5.07 28.27 -11.59
CA GLY A 29 -3.83 28.98 -11.93
C GLY A 29 -2.63 28.15 -12.38
N ALA A 30 -2.79 27.03 -13.07
CA ALA A 30 -1.70 26.49 -13.91
C ALA A 30 -2.26 25.53 -14.97
N ALA A 31 -2.55 26.04 -16.16
CA ALA A 31 -2.69 25.19 -17.33
C ALA A 31 -1.33 24.56 -17.63
N THR A 32 -1.13 23.33 -17.15
CA THR A 32 0.01 22.52 -17.57
C THR A 32 -0.45 21.79 -18.82
N GLN A 33 0.06 22.21 -19.98
CA GLN A 33 -0.17 21.51 -21.24
C GLN A 33 0.25 20.05 -21.05
N GLY A 34 -0.69 19.13 -21.18
CA GLY A 34 -0.44 17.70 -21.13
C GLY A 34 0.56 17.33 -22.22
N ALA A 35 1.80 17.08 -21.82
CA ALA A 35 2.79 16.50 -22.70
C ALA A 35 2.35 15.07 -23.02
N THR A 36 2.25 14.79 -24.32
CA THR A 36 1.95 13.48 -24.90
C THR A 36 2.66 12.35 -24.14
N LEU A 37 1.90 11.34 -23.72
CA LEU A 37 2.44 10.11 -23.13
C LEU A 37 3.49 9.53 -24.10
N VAL A 38 4.74 9.54 -23.66
CA VAL A 38 5.84 8.88 -24.36
C VAL A 38 5.53 7.39 -24.39
N THR A 39 5.44 6.80 -25.58
CA THR A 39 5.45 5.36 -25.74
C THR A 39 6.80 4.84 -25.25
N VAL A 40 6.82 4.27 -24.05
CA VAL A 40 8.01 3.65 -23.45
C VAL A 40 8.13 2.26 -24.08
N ASP A 41 9.23 2.01 -24.79
CA ASP A 41 9.59 0.63 -25.18
C ASP A 41 9.64 -0.25 -23.93
N PRO A 42 9.27 -1.55 -24.00
CA PRO A 42 9.37 -2.43 -22.84
C PRO A 42 10.85 -2.60 -22.46
N ILE A 43 11.31 -1.76 -21.54
CA ILE A 43 12.64 -1.87 -20.95
C ILE A 43 12.61 -3.12 -20.09
N ALA A 44 13.49 -4.08 -20.40
CA ALA A 44 13.72 -5.22 -19.54
C ALA A 44 14.14 -4.71 -18.15
N LEU A 45 13.31 -4.98 -17.16
CA LEU A 45 13.53 -4.67 -15.76
C LEU A 45 14.90 -5.26 -15.32
N SER A 46 15.85 -4.42 -14.87
CA SER A 46 17.18 -4.85 -14.41
C SER A 46 17.16 -5.45 -13.00
N PRO A 47 17.39 -6.77 -12.80
CA PRO A 47 17.30 -7.44 -11.49
C PRO A 47 18.04 -6.74 -10.35
N ALA A 48 19.09 -5.98 -10.67
CA ALA A 48 19.91 -5.22 -9.73
C ALA A 48 19.17 -4.07 -9.04
N LEU A 49 18.13 -3.48 -9.67
CA LEU A 49 17.27 -2.47 -9.05
C LEU A 49 16.45 -3.03 -7.87
N TRP A 50 16.32 -4.35 -7.78
CA TRP A 50 15.57 -5.06 -6.74
C TRP A 50 16.47 -5.81 -5.74
N SER A 51 17.77 -5.47 -5.70
CA SER A 51 18.64 -5.99 -4.64
C SER A 51 18.36 -5.25 -3.32
N HIS A 52 17.39 -5.76 -2.56
CA HIS A 52 17.09 -5.24 -1.23
C HIS A 52 18.21 -5.61 -0.26
N ALA A 53 18.89 -4.60 0.30
CA ALA A 53 19.96 -4.76 1.28
C ALA A 53 19.43 -5.09 2.70
N GLU A 54 18.11 -5.07 2.90
CA GLU A 54 17.44 -5.43 4.15
C GLU A 54 16.30 -6.40 3.83
N ASP A 55 16.41 -7.65 4.27
CA ASP A 55 15.41 -8.72 4.09
C ASP A 55 14.16 -8.47 4.95
N TRP A 56 13.36 -7.45 4.64
CA TRP A 56 12.03 -7.32 5.23
C TRP A 56 11.07 -8.27 4.55
N ALA A 57 10.45 -9.15 5.35
CA ALA A 57 9.38 -10.01 4.86
C ALA A 57 8.12 -9.18 4.62
N CYS A 58 7.74 -9.02 3.36
CA CYS A 58 6.50 -8.32 3.02
C CYS A 58 5.30 -9.28 3.07
N LEU A 59 4.17 -8.76 3.54
CA LEU A 59 2.89 -9.48 3.60
C LEU A 59 1.84 -8.72 2.79
N GLY A 60 1.29 -9.36 1.76
CA GLY A 60 0.18 -8.78 1.00
C GLY A 60 -1.14 -8.97 1.74
N ILE A 61 -1.96 -7.92 1.81
CA ILE A 61 -3.31 -7.95 2.40
C ILE A 61 -4.31 -7.51 1.33
N ARG A 62 -5.10 -8.45 0.83
CA ARG A 62 -6.10 -8.19 -0.20
C ARG A 62 -7.37 -7.61 0.41
N VAL A 63 -7.78 -6.46 -0.09
CA VAL A 63 -9.00 -5.74 0.31
C VAL A 63 -9.81 -5.46 -0.95
N THR A 64 -10.78 -6.32 -1.25
CA THR A 64 -11.64 -6.18 -2.45
C THR A 64 -12.97 -5.51 -2.15
N THR A 65 -13.39 -5.48 -0.88
CA THR A 65 -14.63 -4.83 -0.44
C THR A 65 -14.36 -3.92 0.75
N PRO A 66 -15.17 -2.86 0.95
CA PRO A 66 -15.03 -1.98 2.11
C PRO A 66 -15.20 -2.77 3.41
N LEU A 67 -14.21 -2.69 4.30
CA LEU A 67 -14.25 -3.39 5.57
C LEU A 67 -15.09 -2.64 6.61
N PRO A 68 -15.83 -3.35 7.49
CA PRO A 68 -16.68 -2.71 8.50
C PRO A 68 -15.90 -2.03 9.62
N ASP A 69 -14.70 -2.51 9.95
CA ASP A 69 -13.82 -1.92 10.98
C ASP A 69 -12.34 -2.00 10.55
N VAL A 70 -11.96 -1.07 9.67
CA VAL A 70 -10.59 -0.93 9.18
C VAL A 70 -9.62 -0.61 10.33
N THR A 71 -10.07 0.13 11.35
CA THR A 71 -9.23 0.56 12.48
C THR A 71 -8.73 -0.63 13.28
N SER A 72 -9.61 -1.59 13.58
CA SER A 72 -9.24 -2.80 14.32
C SER A 72 -8.23 -3.66 13.56
N LEU A 73 -8.42 -3.85 12.25
CA LEU A 73 -7.47 -4.60 11.43
C LEU A 73 -6.13 -3.86 11.28
N ALA A 74 -6.15 -2.55 11.02
CA ALA A 74 -4.95 -1.73 10.94
C ALA A 74 -4.11 -1.82 12.22
N ARG A 75 -4.73 -1.77 13.41
CA ARG A 75 -4.04 -1.94 14.69
C ARG A 75 -3.37 -3.31 14.80
N ARG A 76 -4.05 -4.39 14.40
CA ARG A 76 -3.51 -5.76 14.45
C ARG A 76 -2.33 -5.93 13.47
N LEU A 77 -2.45 -5.39 12.26
CA LEU A 77 -1.36 -5.41 11.27
C LEU A 77 -0.16 -4.60 11.76
N ALA A 78 -0.36 -3.43 12.35
CA ALA A 78 0.72 -2.60 12.90
C ALA A 78 1.43 -3.29 14.07
N ALA A 79 0.68 -3.93 14.99
CA ALA A 79 1.26 -4.73 16.06
C ALA A 79 2.08 -5.90 15.50
N THR A 80 1.56 -6.60 14.49
CA THR A 80 2.26 -7.71 13.85
C THR A 80 3.54 -7.24 13.14
N ALA A 81 3.49 -6.10 12.45
CA ALA A 81 4.66 -5.49 11.82
C ALA A 81 5.77 -5.20 12.84
N LEU A 82 5.40 -4.64 14.00
CA LEU A 82 6.33 -4.32 15.08
C LEU A 82 6.91 -5.57 15.74
N GLU A 83 6.09 -6.60 15.97
CA GLU A 83 6.51 -7.83 16.67
C GLU A 83 7.30 -8.79 15.77
N ARG A 84 6.91 -8.92 14.50
CA ARG A 84 7.46 -9.92 13.57
C ARG A 84 8.42 -9.33 12.54
N GLY A 85 8.58 -8.00 12.51
CA GLY A 85 9.41 -7.32 11.51
C GLY A 85 8.89 -7.51 10.09
N ILE A 86 7.58 -7.68 9.92
CA ILE A 86 6.94 -7.78 8.61
C ILE A 86 6.50 -6.40 8.10
N PHE A 87 6.42 -6.24 6.79
CA PHE A 87 5.91 -5.03 6.16
C PHE A 87 4.58 -5.32 5.44
N PRO A 88 3.42 -4.94 6.03
CA PRO A 88 2.12 -5.15 5.38
C PRO A 88 1.92 -4.20 4.21
N VAL A 89 1.56 -4.75 3.05
CA VAL A 89 1.18 -4.01 1.84
C VAL A 89 -0.26 -4.33 1.50
N ILE A 90 -1.11 -3.30 1.44
CA ILE A 90 -2.53 -3.45 1.11
C ILE A 90 -2.67 -3.50 -0.40
N LEU A 91 -3.34 -4.54 -0.90
CA LEU A 91 -3.65 -4.74 -2.31
C LEU A 91 -5.16 -4.52 -2.48
N THR A 92 -5.57 -3.55 -3.29
CA THR A 92 -6.99 -3.21 -3.40
C THR A 92 -7.42 -2.79 -4.79
N THR A 93 -8.65 -3.11 -5.18
CA THR A 93 -9.31 -2.56 -6.37
C THR A 93 -10.21 -1.37 -6.04
N LEU A 94 -10.31 -0.98 -4.76
CA LEU A 94 -11.15 0.12 -4.30
C LEU A 94 -10.44 1.47 -4.51
N ASP A 95 -11.23 2.52 -4.74
CA ASP A 95 -10.71 3.90 -4.78
C ASP A 95 -10.18 4.36 -3.42
N GLN A 96 -10.68 3.83 -2.31
CA GLN A 96 -10.11 4.03 -0.97
C GLN A 96 -10.33 2.77 -0.14
N SER A 97 -9.26 2.25 0.45
CA SER A 97 -9.32 1.08 1.33
C SER A 97 -9.59 1.46 2.79
N GLY A 98 -9.31 2.72 3.16
CA GLY A 98 -9.35 3.22 4.53
C GLY A 98 -8.06 2.95 5.31
N PHE A 99 -7.10 2.23 4.74
CA PHE A 99 -5.78 2.00 5.35
C PHE A 99 -4.80 3.15 5.10
N GLU A 100 -5.06 3.98 4.09
CA GLU A 100 -4.24 5.12 3.70
C GLU A 100 -4.07 6.09 4.88
N ARG A 101 -5.15 6.34 5.64
CA ARG A 101 -5.14 7.24 6.82
C ARG A 101 -4.23 6.75 7.96
N PHE A 102 -3.86 5.47 7.97
CA PHE A 102 -2.98 4.89 8.97
C PHE A 102 -1.53 4.75 8.48
N GLY A 103 -1.21 5.26 7.28
CA GLY A 103 0.13 5.25 6.72
C GLY A 103 0.58 3.91 6.14
N PHE A 104 -0.35 2.97 5.90
CA PHE A 104 -0.01 1.72 5.21
C PHE A 104 0.33 1.98 3.74
N ARG A 105 1.22 1.15 3.19
CA ARG A 105 1.45 1.10 1.75
C ARG A 105 0.22 0.47 1.09
N VAL A 106 -0.38 1.18 0.14
CA VAL A 106 -1.51 0.69 -0.66
C VAL A 106 -1.10 0.62 -2.12
N GLU A 107 -1.22 -0.57 -2.71
CA GLU A 107 -1.10 -0.82 -4.14
C GLU A 107 -2.50 -1.00 -4.73
N ARG A 108 -2.79 -0.18 -5.73
CA ARG A 108 -4.08 -0.19 -6.41
C ARG A 108 -4.00 -1.08 -7.64
N LEU A 109 -4.96 -2.00 -7.72
CA LEU A 109 -5.06 -2.98 -8.79
C LEU A 109 -6.24 -2.65 -9.68
N THR A 110 -6.14 -3.02 -10.96
CA THR A 110 -7.28 -2.99 -11.87
C THR A 110 -8.12 -4.25 -11.73
N GLU A 111 -9.44 -4.15 -11.86
CA GLU A 111 -10.30 -5.34 -11.82
C GLU A 111 -9.98 -6.32 -12.97
N ALA A 112 -9.67 -5.81 -14.15
CA ALA A 112 -9.39 -6.59 -15.35
C ALA A 112 -8.02 -7.31 -15.30
N GLY A 113 -7.04 -6.73 -14.59
CA GLY A 113 -5.65 -7.20 -14.55
C GLY A 113 -5.20 -7.80 -13.22
N ARG A 114 -6.07 -7.82 -12.19
CA ARG A 114 -5.74 -8.13 -10.79
C ARG A 114 -4.77 -9.29 -10.59
N ALA A 115 -5.03 -10.45 -11.20
CA ALA A 115 -4.20 -11.63 -10.98
C ALA A 115 -2.77 -11.50 -11.55
N GLY A 116 -2.63 -10.81 -12.69
CA GLY A 116 -1.32 -10.52 -13.27
C GLY A 116 -0.55 -9.48 -12.46
N GLU A 117 -1.23 -8.40 -12.10
CA GLU A 117 -0.68 -7.33 -11.26
C GLU A 117 -0.29 -7.83 -9.86
N GLU A 118 -1.09 -8.70 -9.24
CA GLU A 118 -0.75 -9.35 -7.97
C GLU A 118 0.53 -10.20 -8.08
N ALA A 119 0.72 -10.93 -9.19
CA ALA A 119 1.92 -11.72 -9.41
C ALA A 119 3.17 -10.86 -9.60
N GLU A 120 3.03 -9.75 -10.34
CA GLU A 120 4.11 -8.76 -10.50
C GLU A 120 4.49 -8.13 -9.16
N LEU A 121 3.48 -7.69 -8.39
CA LEU A 121 3.69 -7.12 -7.06
C LEU A 121 4.25 -8.13 -6.06
N ALA A 122 3.87 -9.41 -6.16
CA ALA A 122 4.46 -10.46 -5.34
C ALA A 122 5.95 -10.62 -5.61
N GLY A 123 6.39 -10.50 -6.87
CA GLY A 123 7.81 -10.47 -7.21
C GLY A 123 8.50 -9.19 -6.73
N PHE A 124 7.88 -8.03 -6.97
CA PHE A 124 8.43 -6.72 -6.60
C PHE A 124 8.63 -6.56 -5.09
N TRP A 125 7.60 -6.88 -4.31
CA TRP A 125 7.64 -6.77 -2.85
C TRP A 125 8.22 -8.02 -2.17
N ASN A 126 8.52 -9.07 -2.94
CA ASN A 126 8.94 -10.37 -2.41
C ASN A 126 7.96 -10.89 -1.34
N PHE A 127 6.66 -10.93 -1.67
CA PHE A 127 5.63 -11.34 -0.71
C PHE A 127 5.83 -12.79 -0.30
N ALA A 128 5.90 -13.02 1.02
CA ALA A 128 5.88 -14.37 1.57
C ALA A 128 4.49 -15.01 1.48
N LEU A 129 3.44 -14.18 1.59
CA LEU A 129 2.05 -14.59 1.54
C LEU A 129 1.18 -13.40 1.13
N ILE A 130 0.05 -13.68 0.50
CA ILE A 130 -1.05 -12.74 0.29
C ILE A 130 -2.29 -13.31 1.00
N LEU A 131 -2.89 -12.52 1.89
CA LEU A 131 -4.04 -12.91 2.70
C LEU A 131 -5.26 -12.06 2.36
N ASP A 132 -6.44 -12.65 2.38
CA ASP A 132 -7.69 -11.90 2.27
C ASP A 132 -8.02 -11.20 3.59
N ALA A 133 -8.39 -9.93 3.52
CA ALA A 133 -8.69 -9.13 4.70
C ALA A 133 -9.93 -9.64 5.45
N ASP A 134 -10.92 -10.20 4.75
CA ASP A 134 -12.10 -10.79 5.37
C ASP A 134 -11.74 -11.98 6.27
N ASP A 135 -10.80 -12.82 5.86
CA ASP A 135 -10.32 -13.93 6.68
C ASP A 135 -9.63 -13.43 7.96
N LEU A 136 -8.84 -12.35 7.84
CA LEU A 136 -8.19 -11.72 8.99
C LEU A 136 -9.19 -11.05 9.94
N MET A 137 -10.34 -10.60 9.43
CA MET A 137 -11.43 -10.08 10.25
C MET A 137 -12.12 -11.18 11.06
N LEU A 138 -12.18 -12.42 10.56
CA LEU A 138 -12.77 -13.56 11.27
C LEU A 138 -11.85 -14.14 12.36
N MET A 139 -10.54 -13.90 12.28
CA MET A 139 -9.53 -14.46 13.18
C MET A 139 -9.31 -13.66 14.48
N GLY A 140 -10.17 -12.70 14.83
CA GLY A 140 -10.00 -11.88 16.05
C GLY A 140 -11.28 -11.42 16.71
#